data_AF-A0AAP0MIS9-F1
#
_entry.id   AF-A0AAP0MIS9-F1
#
_cell.length_a   1.000
_cell.length_b   1.000
_cell.length_c   1.000
_cell.angle_alpha   90.00
_cell.angle_beta   90.00
_cell.angle_gamma   90.00
#
_symmetry.space_group_name_H-M   'P 1'
#
loop_
_entity.id
_entity.type
_entity.pdbx_description
1 polymer ?
#
loop_
_entity_poly.entity_id
_entity_poly.type
_entity_poly.pdbx_seq_one_letter_code
_entity_poly.pdbx_strand_id
1 'polypeptide(L)'
;MPCSYVDQTPEDIWKMQKLMHLNFGSSSLKNLIFISTLNPNSCTPDILGRLPNVQTLRISGDLSCYHSGVSKSLCELHKLKCLKLVNTEMGQLSWMVLSEYQFPLSLTQLCLSNTELKEDPMPTLEKLPHLQLLKLKQNSYLGRKMACVGSGGFPELKVLHLKSMYWLDEWTMGSGAMSKLES
;
A
#
# COMPACT_ATOMS: atom_id res chain seq x y z
N MET A 1 -21.01 6.25 36.50
CA MET A 1 -20.72 6.98 35.25
C MET A 1 -21.11 6.08 34.08
N PRO A 2 -22.11 6.42 33.27
CA PRO A 2 -22.51 5.57 32.15
C PRO A 2 -21.69 5.92 30.90
N CYS A 3 -21.12 4.90 30.26
CA CYS A 3 -20.56 5.01 28.91
C CYS A 3 -21.70 5.34 27.93
N SER A 4 -21.63 6.50 27.29
CA SER A 4 -22.56 6.87 26.21
C SER A 4 -22.21 6.09 24.94
N TYR A 5 -22.95 5.00 24.69
CA TYR A 5 -23.03 4.36 23.38
C TYR A 5 -23.83 5.27 22.44
N VAL A 6 -23.24 5.61 21.29
CA VAL A 6 -23.94 6.32 20.21
C VAL A 6 -24.42 5.26 19.23
N ASP A 7 -25.69 4.86 19.36
CA ASP A 7 -26.32 3.79 18.56
C ASP A 7 -26.89 4.26 17.21
N GLN A 8 -26.57 5.48 16.78
CA GLN A 8 -26.98 5.98 15.46
C GLN A 8 -25.82 6.72 14.82
N THR A 9 -25.21 6.09 13.81
CA THR A 9 -24.33 6.78 12.87
C THR A 9 -25.22 7.56 11.88
N PRO A 10 -25.11 8.90 11.80
CA PRO A 10 -25.87 9.66 10.83
C PRO A 10 -25.53 9.19 9.41
N GLU A 11 -26.55 8.93 8.59
CA GLU A 11 -26.40 8.51 7.19
C GLU A 11 -25.55 9.50 6.34
N ASP A 12 -25.36 10.73 6.84
CA ASP A 12 -24.58 11.78 6.21
C ASP A 12 -23.07 11.80 6.56
N ILE A 13 -22.57 10.94 7.47
CA ILE A 13 -21.12 10.82 7.74
C ILE A 13 -20.34 10.51 6.45
N TRP A 14 -20.95 9.78 5.51
CA TRP A 14 -20.31 9.33 4.27
C TRP A 14 -20.17 10.42 3.20
N LYS A 15 -20.84 11.58 3.37
CA LYS A 15 -20.69 12.74 2.48
C LYS A 15 -19.50 13.64 2.86
N MET A 16 -18.82 13.35 3.97
CA MET A 16 -17.69 14.17 4.43
C MET A 16 -16.39 13.74 3.75
N GLN A 17 -15.93 14.51 2.75
CA GLN A 17 -14.63 14.36 2.09
C GLN A 17 -13.41 14.55 3.02
N LYS A 18 -13.61 14.73 4.33
CA LYS A 18 -12.58 15.01 5.33
C LYS A 18 -12.69 14.15 6.59
N LEU A 19 -13.13 12.88 6.52
CA LEU A 19 -12.97 12.00 7.68
C LEU A 19 -11.48 11.68 7.90
N MET A 20 -10.90 12.28 8.95
CA MET A 20 -9.48 12.14 9.31
C MET A 20 -9.20 11.04 10.34
N HIS A 21 -10.21 10.46 10.99
CA HIS A 21 -10.06 9.26 11.84
C HIS A 21 -11.36 8.46 11.80
N LEU A 22 -11.35 7.27 11.19
CA LEU A 22 -12.51 6.38 11.12
C LEU A 22 -12.51 5.47 12.36
N ASN A 23 -13.48 5.67 13.25
CA ASN A 23 -13.78 4.75 14.36
C ASN A 23 -14.83 3.74 13.88
N PHE A 24 -14.52 2.44 13.93
CA PHE A 24 -15.36 1.40 13.32
C PHE A 24 -16.54 1.00 14.21
N GLY A 25 -17.74 1.43 13.84
CA GLY A 25 -19.02 0.82 14.25
C GLY A 25 -19.39 -0.39 13.37
N SER A 26 -20.41 -1.14 13.77
CA SER A 26 -20.85 -2.45 13.23
C SER A 26 -21.43 -2.44 11.80
N SER A 27 -21.50 -1.30 11.11
CA SER A 27 -22.13 -1.16 9.79
C SER A 27 -21.12 -1.25 8.62
N SER A 28 -21.43 -2.06 7.59
CA SER A 28 -20.66 -2.18 6.34
C SER A 28 -20.65 -0.86 5.53
N LEU A 29 -19.48 -0.45 5.01
CA LEU A 29 -19.27 0.85 4.36
C LEU A 29 -19.21 0.73 2.84
N LYS A 30 -20.34 0.34 2.23
CA LYS A 30 -20.43 0.02 0.79
C LYS A 30 -20.15 1.19 -0.14
N ASN A 31 -20.21 2.44 0.32
CA ASN A 31 -20.05 3.64 -0.50
C ASN A 31 -18.65 4.28 -0.40
N LEU A 32 -17.75 3.73 0.41
CA LEU A 32 -16.45 4.36 0.66
C LEU A 32 -15.44 4.00 -0.44
N ILE A 33 -15.05 5.01 -1.22
CA ILE A 33 -14.11 4.86 -2.36
C ILE A 33 -12.67 5.20 -1.93
N PHE A 34 -12.50 6.04 -0.92
CA PHE A 34 -11.21 6.56 -0.47
C PHE A 34 -11.11 6.53 1.06
N ILE A 35 -10.02 5.98 1.59
CA ILE A 35 -9.66 6.08 3.01
C ILE A 35 -8.38 6.92 3.14
N SER A 36 -8.49 8.00 3.90
CA SER A 36 -7.44 9.01 4.04
C SER A 36 -6.19 8.46 4.69
N THR A 37 -6.31 7.70 5.79
CA THR A 37 -5.23 6.95 6.44
C THR A 37 -5.82 5.90 7.39
N LEU A 38 -5.39 4.65 7.27
CA LEU A 38 -5.70 3.56 8.19
C LEU A 38 -4.42 3.16 8.95
N ASN A 39 -4.54 2.85 10.24
CA ASN A 39 -3.42 2.30 11.00
C ASN A 39 -3.25 0.80 10.63
N PRO A 40 -2.02 0.29 10.43
CA PRO A 40 -1.76 -1.12 10.17
C PRO A 40 -2.47 -2.09 11.13
N ASN A 41 -2.64 -1.71 12.41
CA ASN A 41 -3.34 -2.53 13.40
C ASN A 41 -4.84 -2.74 13.11
N SER A 42 -5.42 -1.88 12.27
CA SER A 42 -6.81 -1.91 11.85
C SER A 42 -6.98 -2.64 10.51
N CYS A 43 -5.88 -3.05 9.86
CA CYS A 43 -5.92 -3.86 8.64
C CYS A 43 -6.20 -5.33 8.97
N THR A 44 -7.42 -5.62 9.43
CA THR A 44 -7.89 -6.99 9.60
C THR A 44 -8.82 -7.38 8.45
N PRO A 45 -8.96 -8.69 8.15
CA PRO A 45 -9.88 -9.14 7.10
C PRO A 45 -11.33 -8.72 7.36
N ASP A 46 -11.77 -8.66 8.62
CA ASP A 46 -13.12 -8.20 8.98
C ASP A 46 -13.33 -6.71 8.64
N ILE A 47 -12.35 -5.86 8.96
CA ILE A 47 -12.45 -4.42 8.71
C ILE A 47 -12.35 -4.12 7.21
N LEU A 48 -11.36 -4.71 6.53
CA LEU A 48 -11.15 -4.47 5.10
C LEU A 48 -12.23 -5.16 4.24
N GLY A 49 -12.81 -6.28 4.68
CA GLY A 49 -13.96 -6.92 4.05
C GLY A 49 -15.23 -6.05 4.06
N ARG A 50 -15.35 -5.11 5.00
CA ARG A 50 -16.45 -4.12 5.03
C ARG A 50 -16.28 -2.99 4.02
N LEU A 51 -15.17 -2.97 3.27
CA LEU A 51 -14.80 -1.94 2.31
C LEU A 51 -14.70 -2.47 0.87
N PRO A 52 -15.71 -3.18 0.34
CA PRO A 52 -15.61 -3.90 -0.93
C PRO A 52 -15.44 -2.99 -2.16
N ASN A 53 -15.71 -1.69 -2.03
CA ASN A 53 -15.64 -0.71 -3.11
C ASN A 53 -14.49 0.30 -2.97
N VAL A 54 -13.58 0.10 -2.00
CA VAL A 54 -12.44 0.99 -1.82
C VAL A 54 -11.52 0.93 -3.03
N GLN A 55 -11.24 2.09 -3.61
CA GLN A 55 -10.33 2.23 -4.76
C GLN A 55 -9.00 2.85 -4.35
N THR A 56 -8.99 3.62 -3.26
CA THR A 56 -7.77 4.23 -2.74
C THR A 56 -7.65 4.02 -1.24
N LEU A 57 -6.53 3.45 -0.83
CA LEU A 57 -6.22 3.16 0.56
C LEU A 57 -4.82 3.66 0.90
N ARG A 58 -4.72 4.43 1.98
CA ARG A 58 -3.45 4.75 2.61
C ARG A 58 -3.37 4.04 3.94
N ILE A 59 -2.28 3.31 4.17
CA ILE A 59 -1.94 2.71 5.45
C ILE A 59 -0.71 3.45 5.99
N SER A 60 -0.81 3.96 7.21
CA SER A 60 0.27 4.70 7.86
C SER A 60 0.39 4.28 9.32
N GLY A 61 1.59 3.91 9.73
CA GLY A 61 1.87 3.44 11.10
C GLY A 61 3.08 2.50 11.10
N ASP A 62 3.27 1.75 12.18
CA ASP A 62 4.26 0.67 12.22
C ASP A 62 3.84 -0.48 11.30
N LEU A 63 4.48 -0.62 10.14
CA LEU A 63 4.20 -1.71 9.20
C LEU A 63 4.89 -3.02 9.57
N SER A 64 5.89 -2.97 10.45
CA SER A 64 6.76 -4.10 10.73
C SER A 64 6.05 -5.19 11.55
N CYS A 65 5.29 -4.78 12.57
CA CYS A 65 4.53 -5.67 13.45
C CYS A 65 3.26 -6.23 12.79
N TYR A 66 2.76 -5.59 11.73
CA TYR A 66 1.46 -5.92 11.14
C TYR A 66 1.54 -6.41 9.69
N HIS A 67 2.75 -6.68 9.16
CA HIS A 67 2.94 -7.04 7.75
C HIS A 67 2.04 -8.20 7.30
N SER A 68 1.92 -9.27 8.10
CA SER A 68 1.13 -10.46 7.75
C SER A 68 -0.38 -10.17 7.71
N GLY A 69 -0.87 -9.41 8.68
CA GLY A 69 -2.28 -9.01 8.76
C GLY A 69 -2.66 -8.06 7.63
N VAL A 70 -1.80 -7.07 7.35
CA VAL A 70 -1.97 -6.13 6.24
C VAL A 70 -1.95 -6.88 4.91
N SER A 71 -0.97 -7.75 4.68
CA SER A 71 -0.82 -8.53 3.45
C SER A 71 -2.09 -9.35 3.14
N LYS A 72 -2.54 -10.17 4.10
CA LYS A 72 -3.73 -11.03 3.93
C LYS A 72 -5.02 -10.25 3.72
N SER A 73 -5.10 -9.04 4.24
CA SER A 73 -6.32 -8.24 4.13
C SER A 73 -6.38 -7.43 2.84
N LEU A 74 -5.23 -7.10 2.24
CA LEU A 74 -5.15 -6.35 0.98
C LEU A 74 -5.64 -7.16 -0.23
N CYS A 75 -5.45 -8.49 -0.23
CA CYS A 75 -5.86 -9.33 -1.37
C CYS A 75 -7.38 -9.41 -1.56
N GLU A 76 -8.16 -9.17 -0.50
CA GLU A 76 -9.62 -9.10 -0.51
C GLU A 76 -10.16 -7.82 -1.19
N LEU A 77 -9.31 -6.80 -1.36
CA LEU A 77 -9.70 -5.51 -1.92
C LEU A 77 -9.61 -5.51 -3.45
N HIS A 78 -10.45 -6.31 -4.10
CA HIS A 78 -10.41 -6.53 -5.55
C HIS A 78 -10.63 -5.28 -6.42
N LYS A 79 -11.17 -4.19 -5.86
CA LYS A 79 -11.37 -2.91 -6.56
C LYS A 79 -10.29 -1.86 -6.24
N LEU A 80 -9.29 -2.21 -5.42
CA LEU A 80 -8.26 -1.28 -5.00
C LEU A 80 -7.32 -0.93 -6.15
N LYS A 81 -7.32 0.35 -6.54
CA LYS A 81 -6.48 0.87 -7.63
C LYS A 81 -5.24 1.58 -7.12
N CYS A 82 -5.31 2.21 -5.95
CA CYS A 82 -4.24 3.02 -5.39
C CYS A 82 -3.97 2.64 -3.94
N LEU A 83 -2.73 2.22 -3.67
CA LEU A 83 -2.26 1.85 -2.35
C LEU A 83 -1.06 2.70 -1.97
N LYS A 84 -1.09 3.29 -0.78
CA LYS A 84 0.06 3.98 -0.19
C LYS A 84 0.39 3.38 1.17
N LEU A 85 1.57 2.78 1.28
CA LEU A 85 2.12 2.28 2.54
C LEU A 85 3.16 3.28 3.05
N VAL A 86 2.96 3.77 4.27
CA VAL A 86 3.86 4.71 4.95
C VAL A 86 4.23 4.14 6.29
N ASN A 87 5.51 3.85 6.50
CA ASN A 87 5.97 3.52 7.84
C ASN A 87 6.29 4.80 8.62
N THR A 88 5.82 4.90 9.86
CA THR A 88 6.06 6.08 10.71
C THR A 88 7.00 5.79 11.88
N GLU A 89 7.27 4.53 12.18
CA GLU A 89 8.14 4.13 13.29
C GLU A 89 9.52 3.68 12.78
N MET A 90 10.57 4.14 13.45
CA MET A 90 11.97 3.78 13.15
C MET A 90 12.48 2.90 14.29
N GLY A 91 12.74 1.61 14.02
CA GLY A 91 13.15 0.65 15.04
C GLY A 91 13.98 -0.50 14.48
N GLN A 92 15.06 -0.85 15.17
CA GLN A 92 16.14 -1.72 14.64
C GLN A 92 15.77 -3.20 14.46
N LEU A 93 14.59 -3.65 14.92
CA LEU A 93 14.30 -5.08 15.12
C LEU A 93 13.23 -5.67 14.20
N SER A 94 12.58 -4.87 13.36
CA SER A 94 11.44 -5.35 12.57
C SER A 94 11.40 -4.62 11.24
N TRP A 95 11.72 -5.34 10.17
CA TRP A 95 11.73 -4.82 8.80
C TRP A 95 10.54 -5.40 8.03
N MET A 96 10.01 -4.64 7.07
CA MET A 96 8.91 -5.10 6.23
C MET A 96 9.44 -6.09 5.18
N VAL A 97 8.83 -7.27 5.10
CA VAL A 97 9.12 -8.29 4.07
C VAL A 97 8.09 -8.14 2.96
N LEU A 98 8.48 -7.56 1.83
CA LEU A 98 7.58 -7.26 0.72
C LEU A 98 7.15 -8.53 -0.04
N SER A 99 8.02 -9.54 -0.11
CA SER A 99 7.76 -10.83 -0.75
C SER A 99 6.60 -11.60 -0.11
N GLU A 100 6.23 -11.27 1.14
CA GLU A 100 5.05 -11.83 1.82
C GLU A 100 3.76 -11.05 1.51
N TYR A 101 3.82 -9.91 0.82
CA TYR A 101 2.64 -9.10 0.49
C TYR A 101 1.86 -9.68 -0.68
N GLN A 102 0.58 -9.96 -0.44
CA GLN A 102 -0.38 -10.31 -1.47
C GLN A 102 -1.12 -9.05 -1.93
N PHE A 103 -0.55 -8.36 -2.92
CA PHE A 103 -1.19 -7.19 -3.51
C PHE A 103 -2.40 -7.59 -4.37
N PRO A 104 -3.49 -6.80 -4.36
CA PRO A 104 -4.59 -7.01 -5.27
C PRO A 104 -4.15 -6.76 -6.72
N LEU A 105 -4.54 -7.64 -7.65
CA LEU A 105 -4.14 -7.56 -9.06
C LEU A 105 -4.71 -6.33 -9.78
N SER A 106 -5.75 -5.68 -9.23
CA SER A 106 -6.34 -4.45 -9.75
C SER A 106 -5.53 -3.19 -9.47
N LEU A 107 -4.40 -3.31 -8.76
CA LEU A 107 -3.57 -2.18 -8.37
C LEU A 107 -2.92 -1.53 -9.59
N THR A 108 -3.17 -0.22 -9.73
CA THR A 108 -2.60 0.63 -10.80
C THR A 108 -1.57 1.62 -10.27
N GLN A 109 -1.64 1.96 -8.98
CA GLN A 109 -0.73 2.90 -8.33
C GLN A 109 -0.27 2.34 -6.98
N LEU A 110 1.05 2.30 -6.80
CA LEU A 110 1.67 1.90 -5.53
C LEU A 110 2.67 2.97 -5.07
N CYS A 111 2.58 3.34 -3.81
CA CYS A 111 3.55 4.20 -3.15
C CYS A 111 4.06 3.55 -1.86
N LEU A 112 5.36 3.30 -1.80
CA LEU A 112 6.07 2.87 -0.60
C LEU A 112 6.89 4.05 -0.09
N SER A 113 6.71 4.40 1.18
CA SER A 113 7.39 5.54 1.81
C SER A 113 7.93 5.12 3.17
N ASN A 114 9.23 5.30 3.39
CA ASN A 114 9.87 4.99 4.67
C ASN A 114 9.74 3.52 5.12
N THR A 115 9.43 2.61 4.19
CA THR A 115 9.20 1.19 4.47
C THR A 115 10.47 0.40 4.78
N GLU A 116 11.65 0.97 4.54
CA GLU A 116 12.95 0.40 4.92
C GLU A 116 13.16 -1.07 4.50
N LEU A 117 12.69 -1.43 3.29
CA LEU A 117 12.85 -2.78 2.76
C LEU A 117 14.32 -3.15 2.67
N LYS A 118 14.69 -4.36 3.14
CA LYS A 118 16.05 -4.90 3.01
C LYS A 118 16.24 -5.73 1.74
N GLU A 119 15.18 -6.37 1.29
CA GLU A 119 15.15 -7.11 0.03
C GLU A 119 14.78 -6.18 -1.14
N ASP A 120 15.26 -6.53 -2.33
CA ASP A 120 14.92 -5.81 -3.56
C ASP A 120 13.40 -5.91 -3.80
N PRO A 121 12.68 -4.78 -3.91
CA PRO A 121 11.25 -4.80 -4.17
C PRO A 121 10.88 -5.24 -5.59
N MET A 122 11.77 -5.11 -6.58
CA MET A 122 11.42 -5.29 -8.00
C MET A 122 10.86 -6.68 -8.33
N PRO A 123 11.41 -7.82 -7.86
CA PRO A 123 10.88 -9.15 -8.18
C PRO A 123 9.43 -9.40 -7.72
N THR A 124 8.96 -8.65 -6.72
CA THR A 124 7.57 -8.70 -6.26
C THR A 124 6.71 -7.75 -7.06
N LEU A 125 7.18 -6.51 -7.25
CA LEU A 125 6.40 -5.45 -7.88
C LEU A 125 6.25 -5.61 -9.41
N GLU A 126 7.24 -6.22 -10.07
CA GLU A 126 7.24 -6.41 -11.53
C GLU A 126 6.14 -7.36 -12.02
N LYS A 127 5.60 -8.19 -11.10
CA LYS A 127 4.51 -9.15 -11.35
C LYS A 127 3.12 -8.51 -11.34
N LEU A 128 3.01 -7.24 -10.96
CA LEU A 128 1.72 -6.53 -10.89
C LEU A 128 1.27 -6.15 -12.32
N PRO A 129 0.19 -6.79 -12.85
CA PRO A 129 -0.10 -6.75 -14.28
C PRO A 129 -0.63 -5.39 -14.76
N HIS A 130 -1.18 -4.58 -13.85
CA HIS A 130 -1.82 -3.31 -14.17
C HIS A 130 -1.14 -2.11 -13.54
N LEU A 131 0.05 -2.29 -12.94
CA LEU A 131 0.75 -1.22 -12.25
C LEU A 131 1.26 -0.19 -13.25
N GLN A 132 0.69 1.02 -13.19
CA GLN A 132 1.02 2.15 -14.06
C GLN A 132 1.93 3.16 -13.37
N LEU A 133 1.84 3.28 -12.05
CA LEU A 133 2.61 4.25 -11.28
C LEU A 133 3.22 3.58 -10.05
N LEU A 134 4.54 3.65 -9.95
CA LEU A 134 5.31 3.20 -8.80
C LEU A 134 6.10 4.35 -8.19
N LYS A 135 5.92 4.57 -6.88
CA LYS A 135 6.64 5.57 -6.08
C LYS A 135 7.41 4.87 -4.97
N LEU A 136 8.73 4.99 -4.99
CA LEU A 136 9.63 4.58 -3.90
C LEU A 136 10.23 5.84 -3.29
N LYS A 137 9.93 6.10 -2.02
CA LYS A 137 10.21 7.37 -1.36
C LYS A 137 10.82 7.20 0.03
N GLN A 138 11.64 8.17 0.44
CA GLN A 138 12.12 8.34 1.81
C GLN A 138 12.70 7.03 2.37
N ASN A 139 13.78 6.49 1.80
CA ASN A 139 14.37 5.21 2.24
C ASN A 139 13.38 4.04 2.27
N SER A 140 12.46 3.95 1.29
CA SER A 140 11.58 2.79 1.17
C SER A 140 12.33 1.48 0.91
N TYR A 141 13.59 1.55 0.46
CA TYR A 141 14.52 0.44 0.28
C TYR A 141 15.91 0.86 0.80
N LEU A 142 16.55 -0.02 1.56
CA LEU A 142 17.86 0.20 2.19
C LEU A 142 19.00 -0.55 1.48
N GLY A 143 18.70 -1.38 0.48
CA GLY A 143 19.73 -2.09 -0.27
C GLY A 143 20.41 -1.20 -1.32
N ARG A 144 21.63 -1.59 -1.69
CA ARG A 144 22.48 -0.84 -2.63
C ARG A 144 22.19 -1.09 -4.10
N LYS A 145 21.61 -2.25 -4.40
CA LYS A 145 21.37 -2.71 -5.77
C LYS A 145 19.90 -3.04 -5.95
N MET A 146 19.36 -2.66 -7.08
CA MET A 146 18.00 -3.00 -7.51
C MET A 146 18.06 -3.62 -8.90
N ALA A 147 17.27 -4.65 -9.15
CA ALA A 147 17.28 -5.37 -10.42
C ALA A 147 15.86 -5.77 -10.83
N CYS A 148 15.41 -5.24 -11.97
CA CYS A 148 14.21 -5.74 -12.63
C CYS A 148 14.65 -6.79 -13.66
N VAL A 149 14.56 -8.06 -13.31
CA VAL A 149 15.15 -9.18 -14.10
C VAL A 149 14.08 -9.93 -14.89
N GLY A 150 12.80 -9.76 -14.56
CA GLY A 150 11.69 -10.38 -15.29
C GLY A 150 11.65 -9.91 -16.75
N SER A 151 11.69 -10.86 -17.69
CA SER A 151 11.44 -10.55 -19.11
C SER A 151 10.03 -10.00 -19.27
N GLY A 152 9.90 -8.75 -19.73
CA GLY A 152 8.62 -8.06 -19.79
C GLY A 152 8.04 -7.66 -18.42
N GLY A 153 8.88 -7.56 -17.39
CA GLY A 153 8.48 -7.03 -16.08
C GLY A 153 7.91 -5.62 -16.20
N PHE A 154 6.89 -5.32 -15.40
CA PHE A 154 6.16 -4.05 -15.44
C PHE A 154 5.51 -3.73 -16.81
N PRO A 155 4.53 -4.53 -17.28
CA PRO A 155 3.97 -4.42 -18.62
C PRO A 155 3.18 -3.12 -18.88
N GLU A 156 2.69 -2.46 -17.82
CA GLU A 156 1.86 -1.25 -17.91
C GLU A 156 2.50 -0.02 -17.23
N LEU A 157 3.73 -0.12 -16.74
CA LEU A 157 4.34 0.95 -15.94
C LEU A 157 4.70 2.15 -16.81
N LYS A 158 4.08 3.28 -16.47
CA LYS A 158 4.25 4.57 -17.15
C LYS A 158 5.10 5.55 -16.35
N VAL A 159 4.94 5.53 -15.03
CA VAL A 159 5.61 6.46 -14.13
C VAL A 159 6.34 5.69 -13.04
N LEU A 160 7.67 5.79 -13.05
CA LEU A 160 8.49 5.42 -11.91
C LEU A 160 9.06 6.66 -11.25
N HIS A 161 8.92 6.74 -9.93
CA HIS A 161 9.43 7.86 -9.16
C HIS A 161 10.22 7.38 -7.96
N LEU A 162 11.53 7.57 -8.04
CA LEU A 162 12.48 7.29 -6.96
C LEU A 162 12.86 8.63 -6.31
N LYS A 163 12.61 8.78 -5.00
CA LYS A 163 12.92 10.03 -4.29
C LYS A 163 13.51 9.76 -2.91
N SER A 164 14.64 10.40 -2.59
CA SER A 164 15.31 10.24 -1.29
C SER A 164 15.63 8.76 -1.01
N MET A 165 16.25 8.09 -1.99
CA MET A 165 16.72 6.70 -1.91
C MET A 165 18.23 6.72 -1.60
N TYR A 166 18.61 7.04 -0.37
CA TYR A 166 20.00 7.42 -0.06
C TYR A 166 21.03 6.29 -0.19
N TRP A 167 20.58 5.03 -0.20
CA TRP A 167 21.44 3.86 -0.22
C TRP A 167 21.56 3.20 -1.59
N LEU A 168 20.71 3.59 -2.55
CA LEU A 168 20.65 2.93 -3.86
C LEU A 168 21.79 3.45 -4.74
N ASP A 169 22.78 2.60 -4.99
CA ASP A 169 23.97 2.91 -5.80
C ASP A 169 23.80 2.44 -7.25
N GLU A 170 23.19 1.26 -7.45
CA GLU A 170 23.07 0.62 -8.76
C GLU A 170 21.64 0.18 -9.04
N TRP A 171 21.20 0.34 -10.28
CA TRP A 171 19.93 -0.19 -10.75
C TRP A 171 20.06 -0.81 -12.14
N THR A 172 19.76 -2.11 -12.22
CA THR A 172 19.84 -2.92 -13.44
C THR A 172 18.46 -3.21 -13.99
N MET A 173 18.32 -3.06 -15.31
CA MET A 173 17.09 -3.31 -16.04
C MET A 173 17.28 -4.46 -17.03
N GLY A 174 16.41 -5.45 -16.94
CA GLY A 174 16.33 -6.56 -17.89
C GLY A 174 15.78 -6.10 -19.24
N SER A 175 16.04 -6.92 -20.27
CA SER A 175 15.56 -6.64 -21.62
C SER A 175 14.03 -6.55 -21.68
N GLY A 176 13.52 -5.45 -22.23
CA GLY A 176 12.07 -5.20 -22.39
C GLY A 176 11.32 -4.84 -21.10
N ALA A 177 12.01 -4.69 -19.97
CA ALA A 177 11.39 -4.23 -18.73
C ALA A 177 10.92 -2.78 -18.85
N MET A 178 9.76 -2.46 -18.25
CA MET A 178 9.20 -1.11 -18.19
C MET A 178 9.10 -0.39 -19.56
N SER A 179 8.74 -1.13 -20.61
CA SER A 179 8.73 -0.64 -22.00
C SER A 179 7.75 0.51 -22.29
N LYS A 180 6.83 0.80 -21.36
CA LYS A 180 5.82 1.86 -21.46
C LYS A 180 6.13 3.10 -20.61
N LEU A 181 7.34 3.22 -20.07
CA LEU A 181 7.72 4.41 -19.30
C LEU A 181 7.59 5.67 -20.16
N GLU A 182 6.88 6.65 -19.61
CA GLU A 182 6.70 7.97 -20.19
C GLU A 182 7.76 8.93 -19.61
N SER A 183 8.27 9.85 -20.45
CA SER A 183 9.29 10.85 -20.09
C SER A 183 8.74 12.04 -19.31
#